data_AF-A0AA86TRG1-F1
#
_entry.id   AF-A0AA86TRG1-F1
#
_cell.length_a   1.000
_cell.length_b   1.000
_cell.length_c   1.000
_cell.angle_alpha   90.00
_cell.angle_beta   90.00
_cell.angle_gamma   90.00
#
_symmetry.space_group_name_H-M   'P 1'
#
loop_
_entity.id
_entity.type
_entity.pdbx_description
1 polymer ?
#
loop_
_entity_poly.entity_id
_entity_poly.type
_entity_poly.pdbx_seq_one_letter_code
_entity_poly.pdbx_strand_id
1 'polypeptide(L)'
;MFLMRCSFPVFKLPRQLVIAPAIMQFLLLVMFSFEAIYQFINIFWLMIFIYYILYSYIFFIEGLIGGLTNVSALYWISKMSDQSNREFRMGISTLFGTSGVLISSVAGMWYEQLLKSLRRV
;
A
#
# COMPACT_ATOMS: atom_id res chain seq x y z
N MET A 1 10.39 -1.72 -7.41
CA MET A 1 9.19 -2.33 -8.03
C MET A 1 9.53 -3.37 -9.11
N PHE A 2 10.58 -3.18 -9.93
CA PHE A 2 10.95 -4.09 -11.03
C PHE A 2 11.36 -5.50 -10.56
N LEU A 3 12.14 -5.61 -9.47
CA LEU A 3 12.60 -6.91 -8.93
C LEU A 3 11.45 -7.82 -8.45
N MET A 4 10.32 -7.25 -8.01
CA MET A 4 9.19 -8.00 -7.44
C MET A 4 8.24 -8.57 -8.50
N ARG A 5 8.11 -7.92 -9.66
CA ARG A 5 7.28 -8.43 -10.77
C ARG A 5 7.90 -9.67 -11.42
N CYS A 6 9.20 -9.91 -11.20
CA CYS A 6 9.94 -11.06 -11.72
C CYS A 6 9.96 -12.28 -10.78
N SER A 7 9.50 -12.18 -9.52
CA SER A 7 9.40 -13.30 -8.59
C SER A 7 8.17 -14.18 -8.89
N PHE A 8 8.08 -14.67 -10.12
CA PHE A 8 6.95 -15.45 -10.62
C PHE A 8 6.79 -16.88 -10.05
N PRO A 9 7.80 -17.57 -9.45
CA PRO A 9 7.58 -18.98 -9.07
C PRO A 9 7.65 -19.37 -7.59
N VAL A 10 8.06 -18.53 -6.64
CA VAL A 10 8.48 -19.06 -5.31
C VAL A 10 7.43 -18.96 -4.19
N PHE A 11 6.58 -17.91 -4.14
CA PHE A 11 5.60 -17.77 -3.06
C PHE A 11 4.24 -17.29 -3.58
N LYS A 12 3.22 -18.16 -3.48
CA LYS A 12 1.81 -17.81 -3.75
C LYS A 12 1.14 -17.49 -2.43
N LEU A 13 0.70 -16.25 -2.24
CA LEU A 13 -0.07 -15.88 -1.04
C LEU A 13 -1.47 -16.54 -1.08
N PRO A 14 -1.95 -17.12 0.03
CA PRO A 14 -3.32 -17.60 0.12
C PRO A 14 -4.30 -16.43 0.03
N ARG A 15 -5.48 -16.66 -0.53
CA ARG A 15 -6.50 -15.63 -0.85
C ARG A 15 -6.88 -14.74 0.35
N GLN A 16 -6.79 -15.26 1.57
CA GLN A 16 -7.07 -14.53 2.82
C GLN A 16 -5.96 -13.54 3.19
N LEU A 17 -4.70 -13.83 2.85
CA LEU A 17 -3.56 -12.96 3.14
C LEU A 17 -3.44 -11.77 2.18
N VAL A 18 -4.22 -11.76 1.08
CA VAL A 18 -4.29 -10.63 0.13
C VAL A 18 -4.82 -9.36 0.82
N ILE A 19 -5.64 -9.50 1.87
CA ILE A 19 -6.25 -8.39 2.61
C ILE A 19 -5.34 -7.90 3.75
N ALA A 20 -4.48 -8.77 4.28
CA ALA A 20 -3.54 -8.44 5.36
C ALA A 20 -2.67 -7.19 5.08
N PRO A 21 -2.08 -6.98 3.87
CA PRO A 21 -1.33 -5.76 3.60
C PRO A 21 -2.17 -4.49 3.66
N ALA A 22 -3.42 -4.53 3.21
CA ALA A 22 -4.30 -3.36 3.25
C ALA A 22 -4.62 -2.96 4.71
N ILE A 23 -4.82 -3.93 5.60
CA ILE A 23 -5.03 -3.68 7.03
C ILE A 23 -3.77 -3.09 7.66
N MET A 24 -2.60 -3.63 7.34
CA MET A 24 -1.32 -3.13 7.85
C MET A 24 -1.05 -1.68 7.39
N GLN A 25 -1.36 -1.36 6.13
CA GLN A 25 -1.25 0.00 5.59
C GLN A 25 -2.17 0.98 6.32
N PHE A 26 -3.40 0.58 6.62
CA PHE A 26 -4.32 1.42 7.38
C PHE A 26 -3.83 1.68 8.81
N LEU A 27 -3.29 0.67 9.49
CA LEU A 27 -2.70 0.83 10.83
C LEU A 27 -1.49 1.77 10.82
N LEU A 28 -0.61 1.66 9.81
CA LEU A 28 0.53 2.55 9.65
C LEU A 28 0.09 4.00 9.42
N LEU A 29 -0.92 4.21 8.58
CA LEU A 29 -1.49 5.54 8.34
C LEU A 29 -2.00 6.17 9.66
N VAL A 30 -2.73 5.39 10.46
CA VAL A 30 -3.24 5.85 11.75
C VAL A 30 -2.09 6.21 12.70
N MET A 31 -1.09 5.32 12.85
CA MET A 31 0.07 5.57 13.71
C MET A 31 0.84 6.84 13.30
N PHE A 32 1.15 7.01 12.01
CA PHE A 32 1.86 8.20 11.54
C PHE A 32 1.04 9.48 11.70
N SER A 33 -0.29 9.38 11.62
CA SER A 33 -1.18 10.52 11.83
C SER A 33 -1.23 10.93 13.30
N PHE A 34 -1.22 9.97 14.23
CA PHE A 34 -1.06 10.25 15.66
C PHE A 34 0.28 10.94 15.95
N GLU A 35 1.38 10.40 15.44
CA GLU A 35 2.70 11.02 15.63
C GLU A 35 2.75 12.43 15.02
N ALA A 36 2.10 12.66 13.87
CA ALA A 36 2.03 13.97 13.24
C ALA A 36 1.25 15.01 14.08
N ILE A 37 0.28 14.59 14.89
CA ILE A 37 -0.52 15.48 15.75
C ILE A 37 0.20 15.75 17.07
N TYR A 38 0.69 14.70 17.74
CA TYR A 38 1.20 14.78 19.12
C TYR A 38 2.71 15.04 19.23
N GLN A 39 3.49 14.87 18.15
CA GLN A 39 4.94 15.11 18.09
C GLN A 39 5.68 14.55 19.33
N PHE A 40 5.50 13.26 19.62
CA PHE A 40 6.09 12.64 20.81
C PHE A 40 7.63 12.73 20.81
N ILE A 41 8.25 12.79 19.63
CA ILE A 41 9.70 12.91 19.49
C ILE A 41 10.09 14.39 19.27
N ASN A 42 10.42 15.08 20.36
CA ASN A 42 10.81 16.50 20.33
C ASN A 42 12.29 16.74 19.92
N ILE A 43 13.12 15.69 19.88
CA ILE A 43 14.54 15.79 19.47
C ILE A 43 14.64 15.63 17.94
N PHE A 44 14.90 16.74 17.25
CA PHE A 44 14.95 16.83 15.79
C PHE A 44 15.84 15.77 15.11
N TRP A 45 17.07 15.57 15.61
CA TRP A 45 18.02 14.60 15.04
C TRP A 45 17.59 13.15 15.21
N LEU A 46 17.02 12.82 16.37
CA LEU A 46 16.57 11.48 16.68
C LEU A 46 15.30 11.13 15.87
N MET A 47 14.42 12.13 15.69
CA MET A 47 13.28 12.04 14.79
C MET A 47 13.75 11.71 13.36
N ILE A 48 14.64 12.52 12.76
CA ILE A 48 15.11 12.27 11.39
C ILE A 48 15.72 10.88 11.23
N PHE A 49 16.56 10.44 12.18
CA PHE A 49 17.22 9.14 12.09
C PHE A 49 16.23 7.96 12.16
N ILE A 50 15.32 7.99 13.14
CA ILE A 50 14.29 6.95 13.30
C ILE A 50 13.37 6.92 12.10
N TYR A 51 12.88 8.10 11.67
CA TYR A 51 12.04 8.19 10.50
C TYR A 51 12.76 7.68 9.27
N TYR A 52 14.01 8.06 9.01
CA TYR A 52 14.71 7.61 7.80
C TYR A 52 14.87 6.08 7.74
N ILE A 53 15.28 5.46 8.86
CA ILE A 53 15.44 3.99 8.93
C ILE A 53 14.08 3.30 8.82
N LEU A 54 13.10 3.76 9.58
CA LEU A 54 11.76 3.17 9.62
C LEU A 54 11.06 3.32 8.26
N TYR A 55 11.17 4.48 7.62
CA TYR A 55 10.56 4.76 6.32
C TYR A 55 11.20 3.94 5.22
N SER A 56 12.53 3.80 5.21
CA SER A 56 13.22 2.94 4.24
C SER A 56 12.81 1.47 4.39
N TYR A 57 12.75 0.97 5.64
CA TYR A 57 12.32 -0.39 5.92
C TYR A 57 10.86 -0.63 5.55
N ILE A 58 9.95 0.26 5.95
CA ILE A 58 8.52 0.18 5.62
C ILE A 58 8.32 0.26 4.12
N PHE A 59 8.95 1.21 3.43
CA PHE A 59 8.79 1.39 1.97
C PHE A 59 9.28 0.15 1.21
N PHE A 60 10.37 -0.46 1.66
CA PHE A 60 10.86 -1.71 1.07
C PHE A 60 9.85 -2.83 1.27
N ILE A 61 9.43 -3.09 2.52
CA ILE A 61 8.47 -4.17 2.86
C ILE A 61 7.11 -3.95 2.18
N GLU A 62 6.62 -2.72 2.14
CA GLU A 62 5.38 -2.35 1.46
C GLU A 62 5.48 -2.57 -0.05
N GLY A 63 6.60 -2.15 -0.66
CA GLY A 63 6.88 -2.40 -2.06
C GLY A 63 6.97 -3.90 -2.38
N LEU A 64 7.51 -4.71 -1.47
CA LEU A 64 7.58 -6.16 -1.57
C LEU A 64 6.18 -6.80 -1.50
N ILE A 65 5.43 -6.53 -0.43
CA ILE A 65 4.14 -7.15 -0.17
C ILE A 65 3.08 -6.66 -1.16
N GLY A 66 3.07 -5.37 -1.47
CA GLY A 66 2.15 -4.79 -2.47
C GLY A 66 2.39 -5.36 -3.87
N GLY A 67 3.66 -5.55 -4.26
CA GLY A 67 4.02 -6.22 -5.51
C GLY A 67 3.55 -7.68 -5.55
N LEU A 68 3.81 -8.44 -4.49
CA LEU A 68 3.41 -9.85 -4.37
C LEU A 68 1.89 -10.04 -4.37
N THR A 69 1.17 -9.14 -3.71
CA THR A 69 -0.30 -9.14 -3.63
C THR A 69 -0.94 -8.86 -4.98
N ASN A 70 -0.43 -7.86 -5.72
CA ASN A 70 -0.93 -7.52 -7.05
C ASN A 70 -0.76 -8.69 -8.04
N VAL A 71 0.44 -9.28 -8.07
CA VAL A 71 0.73 -10.43 -8.94
C VAL A 71 -0.10 -11.65 -8.54
N SER A 72 -0.26 -11.92 -7.23
CA SER A 72 -1.10 -13.02 -6.75
C SER A 72 -2.57 -12.83 -7.10
N ALA A 73 -3.10 -11.61 -6.99
CA ALA A 73 -4.47 -11.28 -7.36
C ALA A 73 -4.71 -11.50 -8.86
N LEU A 74 -3.80 -11.04 -9.72
CA LEU A 74 -3.85 -11.27 -11.17
C LEU A 74 -3.81 -12.77 -11.52
N TYR A 75 -2.97 -13.55 -10.82
CA TYR A 75 -2.93 -15.01 -10.99
C TYR A 75 -4.27 -15.68 -10.65
N TRP A 76 -4.88 -15.32 -9.53
CA TRP A 76 -6.17 -15.88 -9.12
C TRP A 76 -7.31 -15.48 -10.07
N ILE A 77 -7.34 -14.23 -10.52
CA ILE A 77 -8.32 -13.74 -11.51
C ILE A 77 -8.18 -14.49 -12.83
N SER A 78 -6.93 -14.69 -13.28
CA SER A 78 -6.60 -15.45 -14.48
C SER A 78 -6.97 -16.94 -14.37
N LYS A 79 -6.95 -17.52 -13.17
CA LYS A 79 -7.28 -18.94 -12.94
C LYS A 79 -8.78 -19.18 -12.81
N MET A 80 -9.54 -18.18 -12.34
CA MET A 80 -11.01 -18.23 -12.18
C MET A 80 -11.79 -17.73 -13.40
N SER A 81 -11.11 -17.30 -14.47
CA SER A 81 -11.74 -16.83 -15.70
C SER A 81 -11.73 -17.89 -16.79
N ASP A 82 -12.85 -18.07 -17.49
CA ASP A 82 -12.88 -18.83 -18.74
C ASP A 82 -11.94 -18.21 -19.79
N GLN A 83 -11.38 -19.08 -20.64
CA GLN A 83 -10.40 -18.70 -21.68
C GLN A 83 -10.88 -17.56 -22.58
N SER A 84 -12.18 -17.50 -22.87
CA SER A 84 -12.81 -16.46 -23.69
C SER A 84 -12.88 -15.08 -23.00
N ASN A 85 -12.96 -15.03 -21.66
CA ASN A 85 -13.19 -13.79 -20.90
C ASN A 85 -11.98 -13.38 -20.06
N ARG A 86 -10.86 -14.11 -20.17
CA ARG A 86 -9.65 -13.91 -19.38
C ARG A 86 -9.03 -12.55 -19.60
N GLU A 87 -8.89 -12.11 -20.86
CA GLU A 87 -8.29 -10.81 -21.20
C GLU A 87 -9.15 -9.66 -20.70
N PHE A 88 -10.48 -9.75 -20.87
CA PHE A 88 -11.41 -8.74 -20.38
C PHE A 88 -11.37 -8.61 -18.85
N ARG A 89 -11.36 -9.74 -18.12
CA ARG A 89 -11.27 -9.74 -16.65
C ARG A 89 -9.93 -9.20 -16.13
N MET A 90 -8.82 -9.52 -16.79
CA MET A 90 -7.50 -8.95 -16.44
C MET A 90 -7.44 -7.45 -16.74
N GLY A 91 -8.06 -6.99 -17.84
CA GLY A 91 -8.20 -5.57 -18.16
C GLY A 91 -8.98 -4.81 -17.08
N ILE A 92 -10.13 -5.34 -16.67
CA ILE A 92 -10.94 -4.77 -15.58
C ILE A 92 -10.15 -4.71 -14.26
N SER A 93 -9.42 -5.77 -13.90
CA SER A 93 -8.59 -5.78 -12.69
C SER A 93 -7.54 -4.67 -12.70
N THR A 94 -6.96 -4.39 -13.86
CA THR A 94 -5.94 -3.35 -14.01
C THR A 94 -6.55 -1.96 -13.88
N LEU A 95 -7.74 -1.75 -14.45
CA LEU A 95 -8.52 -0.52 -14.29
C LEU A 95 -8.89 -0.26 -12.83
N PHE A 96 -9.31 -1.29 -12.09
CA PHE A 96 -9.60 -1.14 -10.65
C PHE A 96 -8.34 -0.79 -9.84
N GLY A 97 -7.18 -1.33 -10.22
CA GLY A 97 -5.91 -0.97 -9.61
C GLY A 97 -5.58 0.51 -9.79
N THR A 98 -5.72 1.04 -11.01
CA THR A 98 -5.44 2.46 -11.28
C THR A 98 -6.50 3.39 -10.68
N SER A 99 -7.78 3.04 -10.73
CA SER A 99 -8.85 3.81 -10.09
C SER A 99 -8.66 3.88 -8.57
N GLY A 100 -8.23 2.78 -7.95
CA GLY A 100 -7.91 2.76 -6.52
C GLY A 100 -6.80 3.76 -6.16
N VAL A 101 -5.73 3.80 -6.96
CA VAL A 101 -4.65 4.79 -6.76
C VAL A 101 -5.17 6.22 -6.91
N LEU A 102 -5.99 6.50 -7.93
CA LEU A 102 -6.58 7.83 -8.14
C LEU A 102 -7.43 8.28 -6.95
N ILE A 103 -8.33 7.42 -6.45
CA ILE A 103 -9.17 7.71 -5.29
C ILE A 103 -8.31 7.98 -4.04
N SER A 104 -7.29 7.14 -3.81
CA SER A 104 -6.35 7.32 -2.70
C SER A 104 -5.58 8.63 -2.79
N SER A 105 -5.16 9.06 -3.98
CA SER A 105 -4.49 10.34 -4.18
C SER A 105 -5.40 11.53 -3.84
N VAL A 106 -6.65 11.51 -4.30
CA VAL A 106 -7.63 12.57 -3.99
C VAL A 106 -7.94 12.59 -2.49
N ALA A 107 -8.16 11.42 -1.89
CA ALA A 107 -8.40 11.30 -0.45
C ALA A 107 -7.20 11.81 0.38
N GLY A 108 -5.98 11.53 -0.07
CA GLY A 108 -4.76 12.02 0.58
C GLY A 108 -4.65 13.55 0.60
N MET A 109 -5.04 14.23 -0.49
CA MET A 109 -5.07 15.70 -0.53
C MET A 109 -6.02 16.30 0.51
N TRP A 110 -7.20 15.70 0.67
CA TRP A 110 -8.18 16.12 1.67
C TRP A 110 -7.68 15.83 3.10
N TYR A 111 -7.07 14.66 3.29
CA TYR A 111 -6.53 14.24 4.58
C TYR A 111 -5.39 15.15 5.06
N GLU A 112 -4.50 15.58 4.15
CA GLU A 112 -3.44 16.53 4.48
C GLU A 112 -3.99 17.88 4.95
N GLN A 113 -5.05 18.38 4.30
CA GLN A 113 -5.72 19.61 4.73
C GLN A 113 -6.33 19.49 6.13
N LEU A 114 -6.95 18.34 6.43
CA LEU A 114 -7.53 18.04 7.75
C LEU A 114 -6.46 17.95 8.84
N LEU A 115 -5.32 17.30 8.58
CA LEU A 115 -4.20 17.24 9.53
C LEU A 115 -3.62 18.63 9.82
N LYS A 116 -3.51 19.49 8.80
CA LYS A 116 -3.04 20.88 8.96
C LYS A 116 -4.00 21.78 9.73
N SER A 117 -5.31 21.49 9.72
CA SER A 117 -6.27 22.23 10.55
C SER A 117 -6.22 21.76 12.01
N LEU A 118 -6.16 20.44 12.25
CA LEU A 118 -6.09 19.85 13.59
C LEU A 118 -4.81 20.21 14.35
N ARG A 119 -3.66 20.33 13.66
CA ARG A 119 -2.39 20.76 14.28
C ARG A 119 -2.40 22.23 14.73
N ARG A 120 -3.29 23.07 14.18
CA ARG A 120 -3.33 24.51 14.46
C ARG A 120 -4.21 24.88 15.67
N VAL A 121 -4.95 23.93 16.22
CA VAL A 121 -5.75 24.08 17.45
C VAL A 121 -4.93 23.60 18.64
#